data_AF-A0AAW1IW68-F1
#
_entry.id   AF-A0AAW1IW68-F1
#
_cell.length_a   1.000
_cell.length_b   1.000
_cell.length_c   1.000
_cell.angle_alpha   90.00
_cell.angle_beta   90.00
_cell.angle_gamma   90.00
#
_symmetry.space_group_name_H-M   'P 1'
#
loop_
_entity.id
_entity.type
_entity.pdbx_description
1 polymer ?
#
loop_
_entity_poly.entity_id
_entity_poly.type
_entity_poly.pdbx_seq_one_letter_code
_entity_poly.pdbx_strand_id
1 'polypeptide(L)'
;MSEDHVTFVERNRRTEQEEEEEENKKPRLTRWQRFYKSRITLLSIIAIIFAITVPVLVFYFVLTRPDRSVIPHTCAISSEFRIPCGDGNLTETECRNERFCCFDFTDEYCYHFLPSKYGYYPVDDASYYRNNRTHDVFMNNANPYLRLAVQYVNENKVKIILHYSNEDSTTIEENANYIVDRYEDTLGFDIYRKDPEILLLTTGLGPLMVSENYLEWSFYMGNTLFGLDELLFSGNETYSKVIYKNRIDHTTVPAFMGYTNGSYHGIAFDIAGPVEFLVLPSRLVSVRVLSSEQISFTFVTGPTPKDVQQQLYEFDLPPRWMLQPHICRNGTGDINSITEEYLSFIANNSDVEYATDCLHQNLHYLMYTMNDTEREVMDTTLDILRQNSKFIMTLYPQVPNENETEIYITAEELGLLYTSNDSQTTFVHSGVHLGKEVAFLDYAGDTGYIDTWFETMLNWLNLTQLDIDGFSLRDNWPDDEAFEMEWAEQLPYLNGTFMSHMSHTIAWNATSSLQQPHFRLHNNYANGQVEMLRRNFEELAFLTTSSYTTTTNGAYAQVQNMNTSWTNLRRVIKTSLTHSLFSNPFIFIPVCGSTSGYKPENQDILCSRWYISQYAVQHQDTSLKTKTFSVHVGT
;
A
#
# COMPACT_ATOMS: atom_id res chain seq x y z
N MET A 1 65.99 29.77 -97.20
CA MET A 1 64.79 29.16 -97.83
C MET A 1 65.25 27.94 -98.58
N SER A 2 64.49 26.84 -98.50
CA SER A 2 64.80 25.48 -99.00
C SER A 2 65.70 24.68 -98.06
N GLU A 3 65.15 23.87 -97.14
CA GLU A 3 64.41 22.58 -97.30
C GLU A 3 65.36 21.41 -97.54
N ASP A 4 65.82 20.79 -96.44
CA ASP A 4 66.39 19.45 -96.46
C ASP A 4 65.30 18.42 -96.17
N HIS A 5 65.15 17.52 -97.14
CA HIS A 5 64.21 16.42 -97.18
C HIS A 5 64.51 15.37 -96.11
N VAL A 6 63.63 15.25 -95.13
CA VAL A 6 63.57 14.08 -94.23
C VAL A 6 62.79 12.97 -94.93
N THR A 7 63.35 11.77 -94.99
CA THR A 7 62.76 10.62 -95.69
C THR A 7 61.56 10.03 -94.93
N PHE A 8 60.64 9.40 -95.66
CA PHE A 8 59.40 8.79 -95.14
C PHE A 8 59.65 7.71 -94.07
N VAL A 9 60.82 7.08 -94.07
CA VAL A 9 61.22 6.06 -93.07
C VAL A 9 61.63 6.68 -91.73
N GLU A 10 62.25 7.87 -91.75
CA GLU A 10 62.59 8.62 -90.53
C GLU A 10 61.33 9.19 -89.84
N ARG A 11 60.26 9.47 -90.60
CA ARG A 11 59.03 10.05 -90.06
C ARG A 11 58.18 9.01 -89.30
N ASN A 12 58.14 7.75 -89.75
CA ASN A 12 57.35 6.71 -89.05
C ASN A 12 58.05 6.17 -87.79
N ARG A 13 59.39 6.16 -87.77
CA ARG A 13 60.14 5.65 -86.61
C ARG A 13 60.14 6.61 -85.42
N ARG A 14 59.93 7.90 -85.66
CA ARG A 14 59.81 8.93 -84.62
C ARG A 14 58.43 8.93 -83.96
N THR A 15 57.37 8.65 -84.73
CA THR A 15 56.00 8.51 -84.19
C THR A 15 55.86 7.26 -83.32
N GLU A 16 56.49 6.13 -83.69
CA GLU A 16 56.45 4.91 -82.86
C GLU A 16 57.26 5.04 -81.56
N GLN A 17 58.37 5.79 -81.55
CA GLN A 17 59.13 6.06 -80.32
C GLN A 17 58.49 7.13 -79.42
N GLU A 18 57.79 8.12 -79.97
CA GLU A 18 57.05 9.11 -79.18
C GLU A 18 55.73 8.55 -78.62
N GLU A 19 55.07 7.61 -79.31
CA GLU A 19 53.89 6.90 -78.78
C GLU A 19 54.25 5.88 -77.68
N GLU A 20 55.41 5.21 -77.75
CA GLU A 20 55.87 4.31 -76.67
C GLU A 20 56.37 5.05 -75.40
N GLU A 21 56.86 6.28 -75.52
CA GLU A 21 57.31 7.08 -74.36
C GLU A 21 56.16 7.82 -73.65
N GLU A 22 55.03 8.08 -74.33
CA GLU A 22 53.86 8.74 -73.72
C GLU A 22 52.88 7.75 -73.06
N GLU A 23 52.84 6.48 -73.46
CA GLU A 23 51.96 5.48 -72.83
C GLU A 23 52.46 5.02 -71.44
N ASN A 24 53.73 5.25 -71.12
CA ASN A 24 54.36 4.83 -69.85
C ASN A 24 54.21 5.83 -68.68
N LYS A 25 53.39 6.88 -68.81
CA LYS A 25 53.10 7.86 -67.73
C LYS A 25 51.67 7.84 -67.20
N LYS A 26 50.99 6.69 -67.19
CA LYS A 26 49.73 6.53 -66.44
C LYS A 26 50.05 6.07 -65.00
N PRO A 27 49.64 6.82 -63.95
CA PRO A 27 49.93 6.43 -62.57
C PRO A 27 49.30 5.06 -62.29
N ARG A 28 50.10 4.11 -61.79
CA ARG A 28 49.62 2.80 -61.32
C ARG A 28 48.68 3.02 -60.13
N LEU A 29 47.38 3.09 -60.39
CA LEU A 29 46.34 3.10 -59.36
C LEU A 29 46.49 1.84 -58.48
N THR A 30 46.56 2.04 -57.17
CA THR A 30 46.72 0.97 -56.17
C THR A 30 45.50 0.02 -56.19
N ARG A 31 45.68 -1.21 -55.70
CA ARG A 31 44.64 -2.27 -55.70
C ARG A 31 43.30 -1.78 -55.11
N TRP A 32 43.36 -0.90 -54.11
CA TRP A 32 42.22 -0.22 -53.49
C TRP A 32 41.48 0.75 -54.41
N GLN A 33 42.19 1.47 -55.28
CA GLN A 33 41.58 2.41 -56.22
C GLN A 33 40.88 1.70 -57.39
N ARG A 34 41.29 0.47 -57.75
CA ARG A 34 40.53 -0.40 -58.68
C ARG A 34 39.28 -0.99 -58.04
N PHE A 35 39.35 -1.31 -56.75
CA PHE A 35 38.19 -1.81 -56.00
C PHE A 35 37.06 -0.77 -55.97
N TYR A 36 37.38 0.51 -55.70
CA TYR A 36 36.40 1.61 -55.71
C TYR A 36 35.95 2.07 -57.10
N LYS A 37 36.74 1.87 -58.16
CA LYS A 37 36.37 2.24 -59.56
C LYS A 37 35.59 1.17 -60.32
N SER A 38 35.45 -0.03 -59.77
CA SER A 38 34.62 -1.08 -60.37
C SER A 38 33.14 -0.69 -60.25
N ARG A 39 32.44 -0.63 -61.39
CA ARG A 39 31.00 -0.33 -61.44
C ARG A 39 30.19 -1.25 -60.53
N ILE A 40 30.62 -2.51 -60.39
CA ILE A 40 29.96 -3.51 -59.54
C ILE A 40 30.11 -3.12 -58.07
N THR A 41 31.31 -2.72 -57.63
CA THR A 41 31.56 -2.36 -56.23
C THR A 41 30.85 -1.07 -55.83
N LEU A 42 30.79 -0.10 -56.74
CA LEU A 42 30.03 1.14 -56.52
C LEU A 42 28.54 0.83 -56.38
N LEU A 43 27.98 -0.05 -57.23
CA LEU A 43 26.59 -0.49 -57.13
C LEU A 43 26.32 -1.26 -55.83
N SER A 44 27.25 -2.12 -55.38
CA SER A 44 27.12 -2.82 -54.10
C SER A 44 27.16 -1.87 -52.90
N ILE A 45 28.04 -0.86 -52.92
CA ILE A 45 28.09 0.15 -51.85
C ILE A 45 26.82 0.98 -51.83
N ILE A 46 26.31 1.41 -53.00
CA ILE A 46 25.03 2.13 -53.09
C ILE A 46 23.88 1.25 -52.59
N ALA A 47 23.86 -0.04 -52.94
CA ALA A 47 22.83 -0.97 -52.48
C ALA A 47 22.89 -1.21 -50.96
N ILE A 48 24.09 -1.32 -50.35
CA ILE A 48 24.25 -1.46 -48.90
C ILE A 48 23.84 -0.18 -48.19
N ILE A 49 24.26 0.99 -48.70
CA ILE A 49 23.81 2.28 -48.18
C ILE A 49 22.29 2.31 -48.25
N PHE A 50 21.67 2.08 -49.40
CA PHE A 50 20.21 2.08 -49.55
C PHE A 50 19.52 1.07 -48.61
N ALA A 51 20.08 -0.13 -48.44
CA ALA A 51 19.55 -1.17 -47.55
C ALA A 51 19.67 -0.81 -46.05
N ILE A 52 20.53 0.13 -45.68
CA ILE A 52 20.65 0.63 -44.29
C ILE A 52 19.87 1.95 -44.14
N THR A 53 20.08 2.93 -45.04
CA THR A 53 19.44 4.23 -44.94
C THR A 53 17.93 4.16 -45.14
N VAL A 54 17.41 3.28 -46.00
CA VAL A 54 15.94 3.19 -46.19
C VAL A 54 15.25 2.64 -44.94
N PRO A 55 15.66 1.52 -44.33
CA PRO A 55 15.07 1.10 -43.06
C PRO A 55 15.26 2.13 -41.94
N VAL A 56 16.42 2.78 -41.86
CA VAL A 56 16.67 3.83 -40.85
C VAL A 56 15.79 5.07 -41.10
N LEU A 57 15.61 5.49 -42.35
CA LEU A 57 14.74 6.62 -42.71
C LEU A 57 13.26 6.25 -42.61
N VAL A 58 12.88 5.00 -42.86
CA VAL A 58 11.51 4.50 -42.64
C VAL A 58 11.25 4.43 -41.13
N PHE A 59 12.17 3.88 -40.35
CA PHE A 59 12.11 3.91 -38.88
C PHE A 59 12.00 5.35 -38.39
N TYR A 60 12.84 6.26 -38.88
CA TYR A 60 12.78 7.67 -38.54
C TYR A 60 11.45 8.31 -39.00
N PHE A 61 11.08 8.27 -40.27
CA PHE A 61 9.89 8.99 -40.74
C PHE A 61 8.55 8.37 -40.36
N VAL A 62 8.47 7.06 -40.12
CA VAL A 62 7.24 6.38 -39.70
C VAL A 62 7.08 6.39 -38.19
N LEU A 63 8.17 6.34 -37.41
CA LEU A 63 8.10 6.31 -35.94
C LEU A 63 8.44 7.65 -35.27
N THR A 64 9.12 8.59 -35.95
CA THR A 64 9.47 9.92 -35.41
C THR A 64 8.70 11.08 -36.02
N ARG A 65 7.77 10.83 -36.96
CA ARG A 65 6.68 11.78 -37.22
C ARG A 65 5.48 11.34 -36.39
N PRO A 66 5.33 11.81 -35.14
CA PRO A 66 4.05 11.71 -34.49
C PRO A 66 3.11 12.59 -35.32
N ASP A 67 2.16 11.96 -36.00
CA ASP A 67 0.87 12.59 -36.11
C ASP A 67 0.45 12.86 -34.66
N ARG A 68 0.29 14.13 -34.28
CA ARG A 68 0.02 14.56 -32.89
C ARG A 68 -1.28 13.97 -32.31
N SER A 69 -1.98 13.15 -33.10
CA SER A 69 -3.23 12.50 -32.77
C SER A 69 -3.12 11.01 -32.41
N VAL A 70 -1.95 10.36 -32.56
CA VAL A 70 -1.80 8.92 -32.26
C VAL A 70 -0.54 8.65 -31.47
N ILE A 71 -0.70 8.42 -30.16
CA ILE A 71 0.37 7.90 -29.32
C ILE A 71 0.67 6.46 -29.78
N PRO A 72 1.90 6.13 -30.23
CA PRO A 72 2.21 4.78 -30.70
C PRO A 72 2.22 3.80 -29.52
N HIS A 73 1.20 2.94 -29.44
CA HIS A 73 1.11 1.87 -28.45
C HIS A 73 1.85 0.61 -28.94
N THR A 74 2.63 -0.04 -28.07
CA THR A 74 3.35 -1.27 -28.43
C THR A 74 3.03 -2.43 -27.48
N CYS A 75 3.03 -3.65 -28.04
CA CYS A 75 3.06 -4.91 -27.28
C CYS A 75 4.48 -5.46 -27.10
N ALA A 76 5.49 -4.83 -27.70
CA ALA A 76 6.88 -5.22 -27.56
C ALA A 76 7.45 -4.73 -26.21
N ILE A 77 6.90 -5.26 -25.13
CA ILE A 77 7.23 -4.95 -23.73
C ILE A 77 7.97 -6.16 -23.14
N SER A 78 9.04 -5.91 -22.40
CA SER A 78 9.73 -6.94 -21.61
C SER A 78 8.76 -7.56 -20.60
N SER A 79 8.78 -8.89 -20.43
CA SER A 79 7.84 -9.62 -19.56
C SER A 79 7.81 -9.09 -18.13
N GLU A 80 8.93 -8.58 -17.63
CA GLU A 80 9.06 -7.98 -16.29
C GLU A 80 8.22 -6.71 -16.06
N PHE A 81 7.82 -6.02 -17.14
CA PHE A 81 7.00 -4.78 -17.09
C PHE A 81 5.54 -5.02 -17.49
N ARG A 82 5.14 -6.25 -17.79
CA ARG A 82 3.80 -6.53 -18.31
C ARG A 82 2.79 -6.57 -17.17
N ILE A 83 2.02 -5.49 -17.02
CA ILE A 83 0.90 -5.41 -16.08
C ILE A 83 -0.26 -6.27 -16.61
N PRO A 84 -0.79 -7.23 -15.84
CA PRO A 84 -1.94 -8.03 -16.23
C PRO A 84 -3.14 -7.15 -16.58
N CYS A 85 -3.82 -7.44 -17.69
CA CYS A 85 -4.99 -6.68 -18.14
C CYS A 85 -6.27 -7.48 -17.97
N GLY A 86 -7.16 -7.01 -17.10
CA GLY A 86 -8.41 -7.69 -16.76
C GLY A 86 -8.19 -8.99 -15.99
N ASP A 87 -9.13 -9.91 -16.12
CA ASP A 87 -9.06 -11.23 -15.49
C ASP A 87 -8.01 -12.11 -16.16
N GLY A 88 -7.26 -12.90 -15.40
CA GLY A 88 -6.15 -13.71 -15.92
C GLY A 88 -6.54 -14.78 -16.95
N ASN A 89 -7.83 -15.11 -17.10
CA ASN A 89 -8.36 -16.18 -17.97
C ASN A 89 -9.07 -15.63 -19.22
N LEU A 90 -8.42 -14.73 -19.97
CA LEU A 90 -8.99 -14.18 -21.20
C LEU A 90 -8.46 -14.93 -22.42
N THR A 91 -9.36 -15.24 -23.37
CA THR A 91 -8.95 -15.71 -24.70
C THR A 91 -8.23 -14.60 -25.48
N GLU A 92 -7.48 -14.96 -26.52
CA GLU A 92 -6.81 -13.97 -27.39
C GLU A 92 -7.82 -12.93 -27.93
N THR A 93 -9.00 -13.39 -28.35
CA THR A 93 -10.06 -12.56 -28.91
C THR A 93 -10.59 -11.57 -27.87
N GLU A 94 -10.91 -12.04 -26.67
CA GLU A 94 -11.39 -11.18 -25.59
C GLU A 94 -10.31 -10.17 -25.19
N CYS A 95 -9.07 -10.62 -24.98
CA CYS A 95 -7.96 -9.75 -24.61
C CYS A 95 -7.72 -8.63 -25.63
N ARG A 96 -7.64 -8.95 -26.92
CA ARG A 96 -7.25 -7.99 -27.96
C ARG A 96 -8.42 -7.14 -28.45
N ASN A 97 -9.61 -7.71 -28.60
CA ASN A 97 -10.74 -7.05 -29.24
C ASN A 97 -11.72 -6.45 -28.24
N GLU A 98 -11.91 -7.09 -27.08
CA GLU A 98 -12.88 -6.64 -26.08
C GLU A 98 -12.22 -5.81 -24.99
N ARG A 99 -11.07 -6.28 -24.47
CA ARG A 99 -10.30 -5.61 -23.41
C ARG A 99 -9.17 -4.71 -23.95
N PHE A 100 -9.00 -4.66 -25.28
CA PHE A 100 -8.06 -3.77 -25.96
C PHE A 100 -6.65 -3.77 -25.35
N CYS A 101 -6.15 -4.97 -25.10
CA CYS A 101 -4.86 -5.27 -24.51
C CYS A 101 -4.00 -6.13 -25.45
N CYS A 102 -2.78 -6.43 -25.00
CA CYS A 102 -1.83 -7.29 -25.69
C CYS A 102 -1.94 -8.71 -25.13
N PHE A 103 -1.79 -9.71 -26.01
CA PHE A 103 -1.84 -11.12 -25.63
C PHE A 103 -0.45 -11.74 -25.85
N ASP A 104 0.08 -12.45 -24.85
CA ASP A 104 1.27 -13.28 -25.02
C ASP A 104 0.84 -14.71 -25.38
N PHE A 105 1.28 -15.19 -26.53
CA PHE A 105 1.01 -16.55 -27.00
C PHE A 105 1.83 -17.63 -26.29
N THR A 106 2.93 -17.26 -25.64
CA THR A 106 3.85 -18.19 -24.98
C THR A 106 3.30 -18.60 -23.62
N ASP A 107 2.87 -17.58 -22.87
CA ASP A 107 2.43 -17.70 -21.48
C ASP A 107 0.88 -17.62 -21.37
N GLU A 108 0.18 -17.48 -22.51
CA GLU A 108 -1.27 -17.39 -22.63
C GLU A 108 -1.93 -16.36 -21.71
N TYR A 109 -1.33 -15.17 -21.56
CA TYR A 109 -1.87 -14.11 -20.69
C TYR A 109 -2.05 -12.77 -21.38
N CYS A 110 -3.02 -12.01 -20.86
CA CYS A 110 -3.36 -10.67 -21.30
C CYS A 110 -2.65 -9.59 -20.47
N TYR A 111 -2.08 -8.59 -21.13
CA TYR A 111 -1.36 -7.48 -20.47
C TYR A 111 -1.59 -6.14 -21.17
N HIS A 112 -1.36 -5.05 -20.43
CA HIS A 112 -1.55 -3.69 -20.94
C HIS A 112 -0.52 -3.30 -22.01
N PHE A 113 -0.95 -2.47 -22.96
CA PHE A 113 -0.05 -1.74 -23.85
C PHE A 113 0.86 -0.79 -23.05
N LEU A 114 2.03 -0.45 -23.60
CA LEU A 114 2.86 0.65 -23.11
C LEU A 114 3.15 1.63 -24.27
N PRO A 115 2.84 2.93 -24.12
CA PRO A 115 1.97 3.50 -23.09
C PRO A 115 0.56 2.89 -23.18
N SER A 116 -0.15 2.87 -22.05
CA SER A 116 -1.47 2.25 -21.97
C SER A 116 -2.48 2.93 -22.88
N LYS A 117 -3.42 2.15 -23.43
CA LYS A 117 -4.63 2.67 -24.10
C LYS A 117 -5.68 3.17 -23.11
N TYR A 118 -5.53 2.80 -21.85
CA TYR A 118 -6.35 3.28 -20.75
C TYR A 118 -5.63 4.40 -20.03
N GLY A 119 -6.26 5.57 -20.04
CA GLY A 119 -5.73 6.81 -19.49
C GLY A 119 -6.72 7.95 -19.74
N TYR A 120 -6.31 9.15 -19.36
CA TYR A 120 -7.12 10.36 -19.51
C TYR A 120 -6.32 11.44 -20.24
N TYR A 121 -6.98 12.31 -20.99
CA TYR A 121 -6.37 13.42 -21.72
C TYR A 121 -6.85 14.75 -21.15
N PRO A 122 -5.99 15.78 -21.07
CA PRO A 122 -6.41 17.07 -20.57
C PRO A 122 -7.52 17.67 -21.44
N VAL A 123 -8.49 18.30 -20.78
CA VAL A 123 -9.53 19.14 -21.36
C VAL A 123 -9.34 20.54 -20.80
N ASP A 124 -9.37 21.55 -21.68
CA ASP A 124 -9.05 22.95 -21.36
C ASP A 124 -7.63 23.11 -20.77
N ASP A 125 -7.37 24.09 -19.90
CA ASP A 125 -6.05 24.42 -19.28
C ASP A 125 -5.46 23.31 -18.35
N ALA A 126 -5.69 22.03 -18.66
CA ALA A 126 -5.32 20.85 -17.87
C ALA A 126 -5.93 20.80 -16.45
N SER A 127 -7.05 21.52 -16.25
CA SER A 127 -7.84 21.51 -15.02
C SER A 127 -8.67 20.23 -14.86
N TYR A 128 -9.10 19.65 -15.98
CA TYR A 128 -9.86 18.40 -16.03
C TYR A 128 -9.24 17.45 -17.04
N TYR A 129 -9.47 16.15 -16.85
CA TYR A 129 -9.01 15.13 -17.77
C TYR A 129 -10.17 14.23 -18.16
N ARG A 130 -10.31 13.97 -19.46
CA ARG A 130 -11.35 13.12 -20.03
C ARG A 130 -10.81 11.74 -20.34
N ASN A 131 -11.60 10.72 -20.07
CA ASN A 131 -11.23 9.34 -20.37
C ASN A 131 -10.95 9.12 -21.88
N ASN A 132 -9.89 8.35 -22.18
CA ASN A 132 -9.66 7.86 -23.54
C ASN A 132 -10.76 6.90 -23.99
N ARG A 133 -11.19 6.06 -23.05
CA ARG A 133 -12.11 4.96 -23.27
C ARG A 133 -13.28 5.08 -22.32
N THR A 134 -14.47 4.86 -22.87
CA THR A 134 -15.72 4.95 -22.12
C THR A 134 -15.95 3.76 -21.18
N HIS A 135 -15.18 2.69 -21.34
CA HIS A 135 -15.25 1.51 -20.49
C HIS A 135 -13.87 1.13 -19.97
N ASP A 136 -13.83 0.55 -18.76
CA ASP A 136 -12.62 -0.04 -18.17
C ASP A 136 -12.32 -1.44 -18.77
N VAL A 137 -11.34 -2.12 -18.19
CA VAL A 137 -10.99 -3.50 -18.59
C VAL A 137 -12.05 -4.53 -18.19
N PHE A 138 -13.07 -4.21 -17.41
CA PHE A 138 -14.17 -5.11 -17.03
C PHE A 138 -15.49 -4.75 -17.72
N MET A 139 -15.44 -3.85 -18.71
CA MET A 139 -16.60 -3.34 -19.45
C MET A 139 -17.57 -2.50 -18.60
N ASN A 140 -17.14 -1.99 -17.44
CA ASN A 140 -17.90 -0.99 -16.69
C ASN A 140 -17.65 0.40 -17.25
N ASN A 141 -18.63 1.30 -17.07
CA ASN A 141 -18.48 2.69 -17.48
C ASN A 141 -17.30 3.34 -16.75
N ALA A 142 -16.27 3.72 -17.50
CA ALA A 142 -15.17 4.50 -16.96
C ALA A 142 -15.68 5.90 -16.59
N ASN A 143 -15.15 6.44 -15.50
CA ASN A 143 -15.47 7.79 -15.10
C ASN A 143 -15.09 8.77 -16.23
N PRO A 144 -16.02 9.63 -16.69
CA PRO A 144 -15.76 10.49 -17.83
C PRO A 144 -14.77 11.63 -17.53
N TYR A 145 -14.68 12.08 -16.28
CA TYR A 145 -13.87 13.24 -15.90
C TYR A 145 -13.12 13.00 -14.59
N LEU A 146 -11.83 13.31 -14.59
CA LEU A 146 -10.99 13.28 -13.40
C LEU A 146 -10.27 14.60 -13.21
N ARG A 147 -9.87 14.86 -11.97
CA ARG A 147 -9.03 15.98 -11.59
C ARG A 147 -7.87 15.52 -10.72
N LEU A 148 -6.68 16.07 -10.99
CA LEU A 148 -5.48 15.85 -10.21
C LEU A 148 -5.15 17.10 -9.39
N ALA A 149 -5.28 16.99 -8.07
CA ALA A 149 -4.82 18.01 -7.14
C ALA A 149 -3.41 17.66 -6.64
N VAL A 150 -2.56 18.68 -6.54
CA VAL A 150 -1.21 18.57 -6.00
C VAL A 150 -1.10 19.58 -4.88
N GLN A 151 -1.00 19.08 -3.66
CA GLN A 151 -0.84 19.85 -2.44
C GLN A 151 0.61 19.81 -2.02
N TYR A 152 1.29 20.96 -2.11
CA TYR A 152 2.65 21.11 -1.60
C TYR A 152 2.55 21.30 -0.08
N VAL A 153 3.08 20.33 0.68
CA VAL A 153 2.94 20.31 2.15
C VAL A 153 4.13 20.99 2.80
N ASN A 154 5.35 20.62 2.39
CA ASN A 154 6.60 21.27 2.78
C ASN A 154 7.71 20.95 1.77
N GLU A 155 8.93 21.44 2.01
CA GLU A 155 10.09 21.29 1.13
C GLU A 155 10.40 19.83 0.70
N ASN A 156 9.99 18.83 1.47
CA ASN A 156 10.27 17.42 1.24
C ASN A 156 9.01 16.55 1.09
N LYS A 157 7.81 17.14 1.12
CA LYS A 157 6.54 16.40 1.21
C LYS A 157 5.49 16.99 0.28
N VAL A 158 4.94 16.14 -0.59
CA VAL A 158 3.82 16.46 -1.48
C VAL A 158 2.70 15.45 -1.31
N LYS A 159 1.45 15.94 -1.25
CA LYS A 159 0.26 15.09 -1.30
C LYS A 159 -0.39 15.24 -2.67
N ILE A 160 -0.65 14.11 -3.33
CA ILE A 160 -1.31 14.07 -4.62
C ILE A 160 -2.65 13.39 -4.43
N ILE A 161 -3.70 13.99 -4.97
CA ILE A 161 -5.07 13.53 -4.80
C ILE A 161 -5.74 13.46 -6.17
N LEU A 162 -6.33 12.30 -6.45
CA LEU A 162 -7.17 12.10 -7.62
C LEU A 162 -8.64 12.21 -7.19
N HIS A 163 -9.31 13.26 -7.65
CA HIS A 163 -10.69 13.58 -7.31
C HIS A 163 -11.65 13.40 -8.49
N TYR A 164 -12.92 13.24 -8.13
CA TYR A 164 -14.09 13.23 -9.02
C TYR A 164 -14.88 14.55 -8.96
N SER A 165 -14.49 15.48 -8.08
CA SER A 165 -15.22 16.68 -7.67
C SER A 165 -14.39 17.97 -7.84
N ASN A 166 -15.09 19.11 -7.93
CA ASN A 166 -14.61 20.45 -8.28
C ASN A 166 -13.81 21.18 -7.18
N GLU A 167 -13.34 20.50 -6.14
CA GLU A 167 -12.62 21.19 -5.08
C GLU A 167 -11.17 21.49 -5.47
N ASP A 168 -10.87 22.78 -5.58
CA ASP A 168 -9.52 23.30 -5.75
C ASP A 168 -8.78 23.20 -4.43
N SER A 169 -7.67 22.47 -4.43
CA SER A 169 -6.64 22.66 -3.40
C SER A 169 -5.30 22.79 -4.10
N THR A 170 -4.81 24.02 -4.17
CA THR A 170 -3.41 24.34 -4.46
C THR A 170 -2.89 25.21 -3.33
N THR A 171 -2.00 24.65 -2.52
CA THR A 171 -1.06 25.41 -1.70
C THR A 171 0.24 25.50 -2.48
N ILE A 172 0.75 26.70 -2.70
CA ILE A 172 2.02 26.95 -3.39
C ILE A 172 3.09 27.15 -2.32
N GLU A 173 4.17 26.39 -2.39
CA GLU A 173 5.37 26.62 -1.58
C GLU A 173 6.56 26.90 -2.51
N GLU A 174 7.27 28.01 -2.28
CA GLU A 174 8.32 28.51 -3.18
C GLU A 174 9.67 27.76 -3.09
N ASN A 175 9.83 26.82 -2.15
CA ASN A 175 11.11 26.18 -1.80
C ASN A 175 11.09 24.64 -1.76
N ALA A 176 10.38 23.97 -2.67
CA ALA A 176 10.40 22.51 -2.74
C ALA A 176 11.77 21.96 -3.21
N ASN A 177 12.23 20.88 -2.56
CA ASN A 177 13.40 20.06 -2.99
C ASN A 177 13.04 19.06 -4.10
N TYR A 178 11.81 19.12 -4.59
CA TYR A 178 11.28 18.28 -5.65
C TYR A 178 10.56 19.11 -6.71
N ILE A 179 10.39 18.51 -7.89
CA ILE A 179 9.63 19.04 -9.02
C ILE A 179 8.57 18.01 -9.35
N VAL A 180 7.29 18.43 -9.37
CA VAL A 180 6.20 17.60 -9.89
C VAL A 180 5.93 18.04 -11.32
N ASP A 181 6.33 17.21 -12.27
CA ASP A 181 6.17 17.47 -13.70
C ASP A 181 4.97 16.70 -14.24
N ARG A 182 3.97 17.42 -14.77
CA ARG A 182 2.73 16.81 -15.30
C ARG A 182 2.89 16.57 -16.80
N TYR A 183 2.41 15.43 -17.28
CA TYR A 183 2.47 15.16 -18.72
C TYR A 183 1.54 16.10 -19.50
N GLU A 184 2.04 16.63 -20.62
CA GLU A 184 1.27 17.56 -21.47
C GLU A 184 0.09 16.87 -22.17
N ASP A 185 0.27 15.61 -22.58
CA ASP A 185 -0.70 14.92 -23.43
C ASP A 185 -1.62 13.97 -22.65
N THR A 186 -1.30 13.59 -21.41
CA THR A 186 -2.08 12.58 -20.66
C THR A 186 -2.11 12.88 -19.18
N LEU A 187 -3.08 12.32 -18.46
CA LEU A 187 -3.10 12.35 -17.01
C LEU A 187 -2.02 11.42 -16.46
N GLY A 188 -0.91 12.01 -16.06
CA GLY A 188 0.21 11.36 -15.40
C GLY A 188 1.21 12.41 -14.96
N PHE A 189 2.14 12.00 -14.11
CA PHE A 189 3.17 12.89 -13.62
C PHE A 189 4.44 12.12 -13.28
N ASP A 190 5.53 12.88 -13.26
CA ASP A 190 6.82 12.48 -12.73
C ASP A 190 7.16 13.35 -11.52
N ILE A 191 7.90 12.79 -10.57
CA ILE A 191 8.49 13.53 -9.46
C ILE A 191 10.00 13.44 -9.56
N TYR A 192 10.65 14.59 -9.67
CA TYR A 192 12.11 14.71 -9.71
C TYR A 192 12.63 15.30 -8.40
N ARG A 193 13.81 14.87 -7.96
CA ARG A 193 14.63 15.66 -7.01
C ARG A 193 15.16 16.88 -7.77
N LYS A 194 15.15 18.07 -7.17
CA LYS A 194 15.57 19.31 -7.85
C LYS A 194 17.08 19.36 -8.14
N ASP A 195 17.91 18.97 -7.17
CA ASP A 195 19.37 19.09 -7.25
C ASP A 195 20.09 17.82 -6.76
N PRO A 196 20.69 17.02 -7.66
CA PRO A 196 20.54 17.05 -9.12
C PRO A 196 19.15 16.55 -9.56
N GLU A 197 18.75 16.93 -10.78
CA GLU A 197 17.51 16.48 -11.42
C GLU A 197 17.50 14.96 -11.63
N ILE A 198 16.86 14.24 -10.71
CA ILE A 198 16.79 12.77 -10.70
C ILE A 198 15.33 12.35 -10.60
N LEU A 199 14.88 11.51 -11.53
CA LEU A 199 13.56 10.89 -11.47
C LEU A 199 13.44 10.00 -10.23
N LEU A 200 12.50 10.31 -9.36
CA LEU A 200 12.19 9.53 -8.16
C LEU A 200 10.95 8.66 -8.36
N LEU A 201 9.92 9.20 -9.00
CA LEU A 201 8.67 8.47 -9.24
C LEU A 201 8.09 8.84 -10.60
N THR A 202 7.59 7.85 -11.33
CA THR A 202 6.84 8.05 -12.58
C THR A 202 5.55 7.23 -12.58
N THR A 203 4.47 7.80 -13.12
CA THR A 203 3.22 7.07 -13.39
C THR A 203 3.06 6.65 -14.85
N GLY A 204 4.00 7.02 -15.73
CA GLY A 204 3.89 6.82 -17.17
C GLY A 204 4.09 5.39 -17.66
N LEU A 205 4.46 4.47 -16.76
CA LEU A 205 4.78 3.08 -17.09
C LEU A 205 3.59 2.11 -16.97
N GLY A 206 2.35 2.61 -16.87
CA GLY A 206 1.17 1.74 -16.81
C GLY A 206 -0.16 2.46 -17.08
N PRO A 207 -1.30 1.77 -16.86
CA PRO A 207 -2.61 2.38 -17.02
C PRO A 207 -2.96 3.32 -15.87
N LEU A 208 -3.86 4.25 -16.19
CA LEU A 208 -4.76 4.88 -15.21
C LEU A 208 -6.19 4.58 -15.64
N MET A 209 -6.91 3.82 -14.83
CA MET A 209 -8.29 3.40 -15.05
C MET A 209 -9.12 3.71 -13.84
N VAL A 210 -10.31 4.26 -14.06
CA VAL A 210 -11.22 4.57 -12.96
C VAL A 210 -12.66 4.34 -13.41
N SER A 211 -13.39 3.49 -12.70
CA SER A 211 -14.82 3.20 -12.82
C SER A 211 -15.40 3.01 -11.42
N GLU A 212 -16.73 2.97 -11.25
CA GLU A 212 -17.42 3.06 -9.95
C GLU A 212 -16.86 2.19 -8.80
N ASN A 213 -16.46 0.94 -9.09
CA ASN A 213 -15.88 0.02 -8.10
C ASN A 213 -14.55 -0.58 -8.59
N TYR A 214 -13.83 0.13 -9.45
CA TYR A 214 -12.49 -0.27 -9.88
C TYR A 214 -11.61 0.94 -10.21
N LEU A 215 -10.45 1.02 -9.55
CA LEU A 215 -9.38 1.93 -9.90
C LEU A 215 -8.09 1.14 -10.09
N GLU A 216 -7.35 1.42 -11.16
CA GLU A 216 -5.99 0.90 -11.34
C GLU A 216 -5.05 2.04 -11.70
N TRP A 217 -3.94 2.14 -10.97
CA TRP A 217 -2.90 3.13 -11.24
C TRP A 217 -1.51 2.57 -10.98
N SER A 218 -0.58 2.84 -11.89
CA SER A 218 0.79 2.33 -11.82
C SER A 218 1.82 3.38 -11.39
N PHE A 219 2.79 2.95 -10.60
CA PHE A 219 3.87 3.76 -10.05
C PHE A 219 5.20 3.01 -10.18
N TYR A 220 6.25 3.72 -10.56
CA TYR A 220 7.60 3.17 -10.58
C TYR A 220 8.55 4.10 -9.82
N MET A 221 9.30 3.53 -8.87
CA MET A 221 10.15 4.26 -7.92
C MET A 221 11.62 3.82 -7.97
N GLY A 222 12.03 3.23 -9.08
CA GLY A 222 13.37 2.67 -9.27
C GLY A 222 13.47 1.16 -9.00
N ASN A 223 14.68 0.64 -9.14
CA ASN A 223 14.94 -0.82 -9.15
C ASN A 223 15.05 -1.47 -7.77
N THR A 224 15.17 -0.67 -6.72
CA THR A 224 15.25 -1.14 -5.34
C THR A 224 14.07 -0.60 -4.57
N LEU A 225 13.22 -1.50 -4.09
CA LEU A 225 11.94 -1.17 -3.48
C LEU A 225 11.74 -1.98 -2.18
N PHE A 226 11.20 -1.31 -1.17
CA PHE A 226 10.86 -1.83 0.16
C PHE A 226 9.40 -1.47 0.45
N GLY A 227 8.66 -2.27 1.22
CA GLY A 227 7.26 -1.97 1.56
C GLY A 227 6.42 -3.22 1.78
N LEU A 228 5.18 -3.05 2.25
CA LEU A 228 4.18 -4.11 2.37
C LEU A 228 4.68 -5.38 3.10
N ASP A 229 5.36 -5.21 4.24
CA ASP A 229 6.01 -6.28 5.01
C ASP A 229 7.19 -7.00 4.32
N GLU A 230 7.68 -6.47 3.20
CA GLU A 230 8.89 -6.94 2.54
C GLU A 230 10.06 -5.97 2.70
N LEU A 231 11.16 -6.50 3.24
CA LEU A 231 12.43 -5.77 3.44
C LEU A 231 13.24 -5.61 2.16
N LEU A 232 12.86 -6.28 1.08
CA LEU A 232 13.36 -6.09 -0.28
C LEU A 232 12.52 -6.97 -1.20
N PHE A 233 11.86 -6.38 -2.19
CA PHE A 233 11.15 -7.20 -3.17
C PHE A 233 12.14 -8.04 -4.00
N SER A 234 11.75 -9.25 -4.41
CA SER A 234 12.57 -10.14 -5.26
C SER A 234 12.41 -9.81 -6.74
N GLY A 235 13.48 -9.79 -7.53
CA GLY A 235 13.42 -9.37 -8.94
C GLY A 235 12.91 -10.44 -9.90
N ASN A 236 12.49 -11.60 -9.39
CA ASN A 236 12.19 -12.78 -10.22
C ASN A 236 10.70 -13.11 -10.28
N GLU A 237 9.90 -12.59 -9.34
CA GLU A 237 8.51 -12.99 -9.16
C GLU A 237 7.63 -11.77 -8.93
N THR A 238 6.38 -11.86 -9.38
CA THR A 238 5.35 -10.87 -9.06
C THR A 238 4.87 -11.10 -7.63
N TYR A 239 4.90 -10.04 -6.82
CA TYR A 239 4.35 -10.05 -5.47
C TYR A 239 2.96 -9.39 -5.48
N SER A 240 1.97 -10.04 -4.89
CA SER A 240 0.63 -9.47 -4.67
C SER A 240 0.32 -9.41 -3.18
N LYS A 241 -0.30 -8.31 -2.75
CA LYS A 241 -0.75 -8.10 -1.39
C LYS A 241 -2.09 -7.36 -1.39
N VAL A 242 -3.11 -7.99 -0.84
CA VAL A 242 -4.40 -7.35 -0.54
C VAL A 242 -4.34 -6.73 0.85
N ILE A 243 -4.82 -5.49 0.96
CA ILE A 243 -5.05 -4.79 2.21
C ILE A 243 -6.54 -4.48 2.31
N TYR A 244 -7.17 -5.22 3.19
CA TYR A 244 -8.48 -4.97 3.76
C TYR A 244 -8.38 -5.48 5.18
N LYS A 245 -8.46 -4.56 6.15
CA LYS A 245 -8.06 -4.84 7.53
C LYS A 245 -8.91 -5.97 8.10
N ASN A 246 -8.29 -7.06 8.50
CA ASN A 246 -9.05 -8.15 9.10
C ASN A 246 -8.19 -8.97 10.03
N ARG A 247 -8.73 -10.08 10.52
CA ARG A 247 -8.00 -11.01 11.39
C ARG A 247 -6.75 -11.66 10.76
N ILE A 248 -6.65 -11.68 9.42
CA ILE A 248 -5.50 -12.24 8.68
C ILE A 248 -4.39 -11.19 8.56
N ASP A 249 -4.78 -9.94 8.30
CA ASP A 249 -3.88 -8.81 8.11
C ASP A 249 -4.51 -7.47 8.48
N HIS A 250 -4.18 -7.01 9.68
CA HIS A 250 -4.57 -5.73 10.23
C HIS A 250 -3.41 -4.74 10.36
N THR A 251 -2.16 -5.18 10.16
CA THR A 251 -0.98 -4.38 10.50
C THR A 251 -0.17 -3.89 9.29
N THR A 252 -0.41 -4.39 8.08
CA THR A 252 0.33 -3.92 6.89
C THR A 252 0.11 -2.42 6.68
N VAL A 253 1.21 -1.67 6.52
CA VAL A 253 1.21 -0.25 6.16
C VAL A 253 1.32 -0.13 4.64
N PRO A 254 0.38 0.54 3.95
CA PRO A 254 0.38 0.72 2.49
C PRO A 254 1.38 1.80 2.07
N ALA A 255 2.66 1.50 2.21
CA ALA A 255 3.75 2.41 1.90
C ALA A 255 4.91 1.68 1.24
N PHE A 256 5.68 2.43 0.45
CA PHE A 256 6.91 1.97 -0.17
C PHE A 256 8.04 2.96 0.02
N MET A 257 9.26 2.42 0.05
CA MET A 257 10.50 3.18 -0.02
C MET A 257 11.26 2.76 -1.27
N GLY A 258 11.65 3.72 -2.09
CA GLY A 258 12.52 3.51 -3.25
C GLY A 258 13.95 3.96 -2.95
N TYR A 259 14.92 3.37 -3.63
CA TYR A 259 16.32 3.81 -3.59
C TYR A 259 16.86 4.06 -5.01
N THR A 260 17.28 5.30 -5.24
CA THR A 260 17.75 5.80 -6.55
C THR A 260 18.98 6.67 -6.35
N ASN A 261 20.06 6.39 -7.08
CA ASN A 261 21.29 7.21 -7.11
C ASN A 261 21.85 7.59 -5.73
N GLY A 262 21.85 6.67 -4.77
CA GLY A 262 22.43 6.94 -3.44
C GLY A 262 21.47 7.55 -2.43
N SER A 263 20.22 7.82 -2.79
CA SER A 263 19.22 8.42 -1.90
C SER A 263 17.91 7.63 -1.89
N TYR A 264 17.26 7.64 -0.73
CA TYR A 264 15.93 7.09 -0.51
C TYR A 264 14.84 8.14 -0.72
N HIS A 265 13.64 7.67 -1.02
CA HIS A 265 12.41 8.45 -1.13
C HIS A 265 11.23 7.51 -0.81
N GLY A 266 10.06 8.05 -0.50
CA GLY A 266 8.93 7.25 -0.01
C GLY A 266 7.59 7.67 -0.56
N ILE A 267 6.65 6.74 -0.57
CA ILE A 267 5.23 6.98 -0.86
C ILE A 267 4.38 6.24 0.18
N ALA A 268 3.34 6.89 0.70
CA ALA A 268 2.32 6.26 1.54
C ALA A 268 0.93 6.54 0.95
N PHE A 269 0.11 5.50 0.85
CA PHE A 269 -1.23 5.55 0.27
C PHE A 269 -2.29 5.69 1.36
N ASP A 270 -3.25 6.58 1.13
CA ASP A 270 -4.43 6.77 1.97
C ASP A 270 -5.64 6.22 1.22
N ILE A 271 -6.01 4.98 1.55
CA ILE A 271 -7.03 4.18 0.86
C ILE A 271 -7.97 3.55 1.89
N ALA A 272 -9.21 4.02 1.92
CA ALA A 272 -10.22 3.61 2.88
C ALA A 272 -10.89 2.25 2.55
N GLY A 273 -10.82 1.80 1.28
CA GLY A 273 -11.42 0.54 0.83
C GLY A 273 -10.42 -0.57 0.46
N PRO A 274 -10.90 -1.72 -0.04
CA PRO A 274 -10.05 -2.85 -0.41
C PRO A 274 -9.08 -2.46 -1.52
N VAL A 275 -7.81 -2.76 -1.31
CA VAL A 275 -6.74 -2.51 -2.28
C VAL A 275 -5.85 -3.72 -2.44
N GLU A 276 -5.45 -4.00 -3.67
CA GLU A 276 -4.36 -4.90 -4.00
C GLU A 276 -3.17 -4.09 -4.53
N PHE A 277 -2.00 -4.39 -4.00
CA PHE A 277 -0.73 -3.93 -4.53
C PHE A 277 -0.05 -5.08 -5.27
N LEU A 278 0.19 -4.89 -6.56
CA LEU A 278 0.91 -5.82 -7.42
C LEU A 278 2.29 -5.25 -7.75
N VAL A 279 3.36 -5.85 -7.24
CA VAL A 279 4.74 -5.47 -7.52
C VAL A 279 5.33 -6.44 -8.53
N LEU A 280 5.56 -5.96 -9.76
CA LEU A 280 6.14 -6.76 -10.84
C LEU A 280 7.65 -7.02 -10.64
N PRO A 281 8.25 -7.98 -11.37
CA PRO A 281 9.70 -8.21 -11.35
C PRO A 281 10.52 -6.93 -11.66
N SER A 282 9.99 -6.05 -12.50
CA SER A 282 10.56 -4.72 -12.80
C SER A 282 10.55 -3.71 -11.66
N ARG A 283 9.84 -3.97 -10.55
CA ARG A 283 9.47 -2.99 -9.48
C ARG A 283 8.39 -1.98 -9.86
N LEU A 284 7.75 -2.16 -11.00
CA LEU A 284 6.53 -1.45 -11.30
C LEU A 284 5.44 -1.91 -10.32
N VAL A 285 4.83 -0.97 -9.62
CA VAL A 285 3.74 -1.19 -8.67
C VAL A 285 2.44 -0.83 -9.36
N SER A 286 1.52 -1.78 -9.48
CA SER A 286 0.12 -1.50 -9.85
C SER A 286 -0.73 -1.51 -8.58
N VAL A 287 -1.48 -0.44 -8.36
CA VAL A 287 -2.41 -0.27 -7.24
C VAL A 287 -3.82 -0.44 -7.77
N ARG A 288 -4.52 -1.48 -7.30
CA ARG A 288 -5.88 -1.85 -7.72
C ARG A 288 -6.85 -1.71 -6.57
N VAL A 289 -7.81 -0.81 -6.66
CA VAL A 289 -8.76 -0.50 -5.58
C VAL A 289 -10.16 -0.89 -6.03
N LEU A 290 -10.92 -1.57 -5.17
CA LEU A 290 -12.33 -1.93 -5.44
C LEU A 290 -13.31 -0.79 -5.15
N SER A 291 -12.83 0.45 -5.06
CA SER A 291 -13.61 1.66 -4.78
C SER A 291 -13.00 2.83 -5.55
N SER A 292 -13.85 3.78 -5.96
CA SER A 292 -13.46 4.90 -6.82
C SER A 292 -14.01 6.24 -6.31
N GLU A 293 -13.97 6.52 -5.01
CA GLU A 293 -14.44 7.83 -4.51
C GLU A 293 -13.32 8.83 -4.27
N GLN A 294 -12.13 8.38 -3.88
CA GLN A 294 -10.93 9.20 -3.82
C GLN A 294 -9.74 8.28 -3.61
N ILE A 295 -8.62 8.55 -4.31
CA ILE A 295 -7.33 8.01 -3.90
C ILE A 295 -6.38 9.17 -3.67
N SER A 296 -5.69 9.14 -2.53
CA SER A 296 -4.60 10.08 -2.27
C SER A 296 -3.37 9.35 -1.79
N PHE A 297 -2.22 9.94 -2.06
CA PHE A 297 -0.95 9.46 -1.53
C PHE A 297 -0.04 10.63 -1.22
N THR A 298 0.85 10.38 -0.28
CA THR A 298 1.87 11.31 0.16
C THR A 298 3.22 10.81 -0.31
N PHE A 299 3.95 11.64 -1.03
CA PHE A 299 5.30 11.36 -1.48
C PHE A 299 6.31 12.22 -0.71
N VAL A 300 7.46 11.62 -0.39
CA VAL A 300 8.55 12.29 0.34
C VAL A 300 9.93 12.03 -0.27
N THR A 301 10.82 13.02 -0.16
CA THR A 301 12.11 13.04 -0.87
C THR A 301 13.29 12.40 -0.13
N GLY A 302 13.16 12.02 1.15
CA GLY A 302 14.26 11.47 1.95
C GLY A 302 15.34 12.51 2.29
N PRO A 303 16.66 12.23 2.21
CA PRO A 303 17.31 11.17 1.41
C PRO A 303 17.73 9.90 2.15
N THR A 304 17.66 9.83 3.48
CA THR A 304 17.96 8.58 4.22
C THR A 304 16.68 7.83 4.58
N PRO A 305 16.73 6.52 4.94
CA PRO A 305 15.54 5.81 5.40
C PRO A 305 14.89 6.47 6.62
N LYS A 306 15.72 7.05 7.51
CA LYS A 306 15.26 7.82 8.66
C LYS A 306 14.51 9.09 8.24
N ASP A 307 15.03 9.82 7.25
CA ASP A 307 14.36 11.04 6.76
C ASP A 307 13.02 10.68 6.10
N VAL A 308 12.96 9.59 5.33
CA VAL A 308 11.71 9.10 4.73
C VAL A 308 10.69 8.78 5.82
N GLN A 309 11.08 8.05 6.88
CA GLN A 309 10.20 7.73 8.00
C GLN A 309 9.65 9.02 8.63
N GLN A 310 10.52 9.95 9.01
CA GLN A 310 10.14 11.19 9.69
C GLN A 310 9.27 12.12 8.81
N GLN A 311 9.48 12.11 7.50
CA GLN A 311 8.68 12.91 6.56
C GLN A 311 7.29 12.29 6.32
N LEU A 312 7.20 10.95 6.29
CA LEU A 312 5.92 10.24 6.14
C LEU A 312 5.09 10.35 7.42
N TYR A 313 5.71 10.07 8.58
CA TYR A 313 5.02 9.95 9.86
C TYR A 313 5.77 10.71 10.96
N GLU A 314 5.04 11.59 11.64
CA GLU A 314 5.47 12.18 12.90
C GLU A 314 4.90 11.34 14.04
N PHE A 315 5.74 10.90 14.96
CA PHE A 315 5.29 10.08 16.10
C PHE A 315 5.65 10.74 17.42
N ASP A 316 4.73 10.64 18.36
CA ASP A 316 4.98 10.99 19.75
C ASP A 316 5.74 9.86 20.45
N LEU A 317 6.63 10.25 21.36
CA LEU A 317 7.29 9.27 22.21
C LEU A 317 6.26 8.70 23.19
N PRO A 318 6.14 7.36 23.28
CA PRO A 318 5.27 6.75 24.25
C PRO A 318 5.72 7.08 25.68
N PRO A 319 4.79 7.25 26.64
CA PRO A 319 5.15 7.28 28.04
C PRO A 319 5.98 6.06 28.44
N ARG A 320 6.95 6.26 29.34
CA ARG A 320 7.96 5.24 29.70
C ARG A 320 7.38 3.88 30.11
N TRP A 321 6.20 3.87 30.72
CA TRP A 321 5.56 2.63 31.16
C TRP A 321 5.10 1.74 29.98
N MET A 322 4.90 2.31 28.79
CA MET A 322 4.59 1.55 27.56
C MET A 322 5.79 0.85 26.92
N LEU A 323 7.00 1.11 27.43
CA LEU A 323 8.22 0.45 26.97
C LEU A 323 8.58 -0.78 27.82
N GLN A 324 7.71 -1.15 28.75
CA GLN A 324 7.90 -2.25 29.70
C GLN A 324 6.98 -3.43 29.35
N PRO A 325 7.14 -4.60 29.98
CA PRO A 325 6.24 -5.73 29.71
C PRO A 325 4.78 -5.42 30.09
N HIS A 326 3.86 -5.85 29.22
CA HIS A 326 2.41 -5.69 29.36
C HIS A 326 1.75 -7.07 29.43
N ILE A 327 0.78 -7.23 30.32
CA ILE A 327 0.03 -8.50 30.47
C ILE A 327 -1.41 -8.27 30.05
N CYS A 328 -1.83 -8.89 28.95
CA CYS A 328 -3.24 -8.94 28.54
C CYS A 328 -3.68 -10.41 28.44
N ARG A 329 -4.87 -10.75 28.95
CA ARG A 329 -5.39 -12.12 29.01
C ARG A 329 -6.57 -12.33 28.06
N ASN A 330 -6.57 -13.50 27.41
CA ASN A 330 -7.64 -13.98 26.53
C ASN A 330 -8.22 -15.26 27.13
N GLY A 331 -9.54 -15.41 27.04
CA GLY A 331 -10.19 -16.59 27.55
C GLY A 331 -11.68 -16.40 27.75
N THR A 332 -12.31 -17.46 28.26
CA THR A 332 -13.72 -17.48 28.68
C THR A 332 -13.77 -17.76 30.17
N GLY A 333 -14.67 -17.12 30.89
CA GLY A 333 -14.83 -17.32 32.33
C GLY A 333 -15.85 -16.36 32.91
N ASP A 334 -16.45 -16.72 34.05
CA ASP A 334 -17.26 -15.78 34.82
C ASP A 334 -16.36 -14.79 35.60
N ILE A 335 -16.96 -13.76 36.19
CA ILE A 335 -16.20 -12.75 36.93
C ILE A 335 -15.38 -13.35 38.08
N ASN A 336 -15.90 -14.36 38.78
CA ASN A 336 -15.21 -14.98 39.92
C ASN A 336 -13.95 -15.74 39.48
N SER A 337 -14.07 -16.59 38.46
CA SER A 337 -12.93 -17.34 37.91
C SER A 337 -11.84 -16.41 37.35
N ILE A 338 -12.24 -15.32 36.69
CA ILE A 338 -11.28 -14.32 36.19
C ILE A 338 -10.62 -13.56 37.35
N THR A 339 -11.36 -13.22 38.40
CA THR A 339 -10.80 -12.59 39.62
C THR A 339 -9.77 -13.51 40.28
N GLU A 340 -10.10 -14.79 40.41
CA GLU A 340 -9.20 -15.82 40.94
C GLU A 340 -7.94 -15.98 40.08
N GLU A 341 -8.06 -15.88 38.75
CA GLU A 341 -6.92 -15.90 37.82
C GLU A 341 -5.96 -14.73 38.09
N TYR A 342 -6.49 -13.50 38.24
CA TYR A 342 -5.68 -12.32 38.58
C TYR A 342 -4.95 -12.49 39.91
N LEU A 343 -5.67 -12.89 40.96
CA LEU A 343 -5.10 -13.12 42.29
C LEU A 343 -4.03 -14.23 42.26
N SER A 344 -4.30 -15.33 41.56
CA SER A 344 -3.36 -16.44 41.41
C SER A 344 -2.11 -16.03 40.65
N PHE A 345 -2.26 -15.20 39.61
CA PHE A 345 -1.14 -14.67 38.86
C PHE A 345 -0.23 -13.81 39.75
N ILE A 346 -0.80 -12.86 40.50
CA ILE A 346 -0.06 -11.98 41.42
C ILE A 346 0.65 -12.81 42.51
N ALA A 347 -0.05 -13.79 43.10
CA ALA A 347 0.51 -14.61 44.18
C ALA A 347 1.69 -15.50 43.72
N ASN A 348 1.63 -16.03 42.49
CA ASN A 348 2.62 -16.97 41.98
C ASN A 348 3.78 -16.32 41.21
N ASN A 349 3.65 -15.05 40.82
CA ASN A 349 4.62 -14.38 39.95
C ASN A 349 5.14 -13.07 40.57
N SER A 350 5.41 -13.06 41.88
CA SER A 350 5.91 -11.87 42.60
C SER A 350 7.22 -11.31 42.05
N ASP A 351 8.00 -12.15 41.35
CA ASP A 351 9.31 -11.79 40.78
C ASP A 351 9.22 -11.35 39.31
N VAL A 352 8.04 -11.39 38.69
CA VAL A 352 7.84 -10.96 37.30
C VAL A 352 7.57 -9.45 37.30
N GLU A 353 8.49 -8.67 36.73
CA GLU A 353 8.29 -7.24 36.53
C GLU A 353 7.43 -6.99 35.27
N TYR A 354 6.29 -6.34 35.45
CA TYR A 354 5.42 -5.85 34.39
C TYR A 354 4.88 -4.47 34.75
N ALA A 355 4.62 -3.62 33.74
CA ALA A 355 4.16 -2.26 33.97
C ALA A 355 2.64 -2.15 34.02
N THR A 356 1.96 -2.94 33.18
CA THR A 356 0.51 -2.82 33.01
C THR A 356 -0.17 -4.18 33.02
N ASP A 357 -1.42 -4.16 33.44
CA ASP A 357 -2.35 -5.26 33.30
C ASP A 357 -3.62 -4.80 32.56
N CYS A 358 -3.98 -5.53 31.50
CA CYS A 358 -5.12 -5.23 30.66
C CYS A 358 -6.38 -5.91 31.19
N LEU A 359 -7.54 -5.28 30.99
CA LEU A 359 -8.81 -5.92 31.27
C LEU A 359 -8.94 -7.23 30.46
N HIS A 360 -9.28 -8.32 31.13
CA HIS A 360 -9.48 -9.62 30.52
C HIS A 360 -10.56 -9.56 29.43
N GLN A 361 -10.30 -10.18 28.28
CA GLN A 361 -11.17 -10.14 27.08
C GLN A 361 -12.66 -10.34 27.37
N ASN A 362 -13.01 -11.38 28.15
CA ASN A 362 -14.42 -11.68 28.43
C ASN A 362 -15.13 -10.67 29.35
N LEU A 363 -14.38 -9.89 30.14
CA LEU A 363 -14.99 -8.99 31.11
C LEU A 363 -15.72 -7.82 30.45
N HIS A 364 -15.25 -7.34 29.30
CA HIS A 364 -15.91 -6.24 28.57
C HIS A 364 -17.39 -6.53 28.34
N TYR A 365 -17.73 -7.70 27.78
CA TYR A 365 -19.12 -8.07 27.53
C TYR A 365 -19.91 -8.42 28.79
N LEU A 366 -19.27 -9.00 29.79
CA LEU A 366 -19.94 -9.28 31.06
C LEU A 366 -20.41 -7.98 31.73
N MET A 367 -19.64 -6.90 31.66
CA MET A 367 -20.02 -5.62 32.29
C MET A 367 -21.37 -5.06 31.80
N TYR A 368 -21.82 -5.42 30.59
CA TYR A 368 -23.13 -5.01 30.08
C TYR A 368 -24.30 -5.73 30.74
N THR A 369 -24.08 -6.94 31.27
CA THR A 369 -25.14 -7.83 31.78
C THR A 369 -25.01 -8.16 33.27
N MET A 370 -23.96 -7.68 33.93
CA MET A 370 -23.70 -7.90 35.36
C MET A 370 -24.83 -7.38 36.26
N ASN A 371 -25.23 -8.21 37.22
CA ASN A 371 -26.07 -7.82 38.34
C ASN A 371 -25.26 -7.07 39.43
N ASP A 372 -25.94 -6.49 40.42
CA ASP A 372 -25.31 -5.68 41.46
C ASP A 372 -24.21 -6.44 42.25
N THR A 373 -24.38 -7.74 42.51
CA THR A 373 -23.37 -8.56 43.21
C THR A 373 -22.14 -8.79 42.34
N GLU A 374 -22.33 -9.07 41.04
CA GLU A 374 -21.22 -9.23 40.10
C GLU A 374 -20.48 -7.90 39.87
N ARG A 375 -21.19 -6.77 39.92
CA ARG A 375 -20.57 -5.44 39.88
C ARG A 375 -19.66 -5.18 41.07
N GLU A 376 -20.04 -5.58 42.28
CA GLU A 376 -19.17 -5.46 43.47
C GLU A 376 -17.88 -6.31 43.32
N VAL A 377 -17.98 -7.49 42.72
CA VAL A 377 -16.80 -8.32 42.41
C VAL A 377 -15.95 -7.68 41.31
N MET A 378 -16.57 -7.09 40.28
CA MET A 378 -15.87 -6.34 39.25
C MET A 378 -15.10 -5.16 39.84
N ASP A 379 -15.73 -4.36 40.70
CA ASP A 379 -15.08 -3.22 41.36
C ASP A 379 -13.85 -3.69 42.16
N THR A 380 -13.98 -4.81 42.88
CA THR A 380 -12.87 -5.46 43.58
C THR A 380 -11.76 -5.90 42.62
N THR A 381 -12.12 -6.45 41.46
CA THR A 381 -11.18 -6.87 40.41
C THR A 381 -10.42 -5.68 39.84
N LEU A 382 -11.11 -4.59 39.54
CA LEU A 382 -10.52 -3.35 39.05
C LEU A 382 -9.63 -2.68 40.09
N ASP A 383 -9.98 -2.74 41.37
CA ASP A 383 -9.11 -2.31 42.48
C ASP A 383 -7.81 -3.12 42.52
N ILE A 384 -7.89 -4.45 42.39
CA ILE A 384 -6.71 -5.33 42.35
C ILE A 384 -5.79 -4.95 41.19
N LEU A 385 -6.33 -4.71 39.99
CA LEU A 385 -5.54 -4.36 38.82
C LEU A 385 -4.78 -3.04 39.01
N ARG A 386 -5.46 -2.01 39.50
CA ARG A 386 -4.92 -0.66 39.69
C ARG A 386 -3.88 -0.57 40.82
N GLN A 387 -4.02 -1.38 41.87
CA GLN A 387 -3.07 -1.36 42.98
C GLN A 387 -1.72 -1.98 42.63
N ASN A 388 -1.69 -2.90 41.66
CA ASN A 388 -0.48 -3.66 41.34
C ASN A 388 0.22 -3.17 40.07
N SER A 389 -0.49 -2.48 39.17
CA SER A 389 0.04 -2.07 37.87
C SER A 389 -0.77 -0.93 37.27
N LYS A 390 -0.28 -0.36 36.17
CA LYS A 390 -1.08 0.54 35.35
C LYS A 390 -2.21 -0.21 34.65
N PHE A 391 -3.40 0.38 34.63
CA PHE A 391 -4.59 -0.28 34.12
C PHE A 391 -4.86 0.09 32.66
N ILE A 392 -4.90 -0.91 31.79
CA ILE A 392 -5.31 -0.74 30.39
C ILE A 392 -6.72 -1.32 30.21
N MET A 393 -7.66 -0.48 29.79
CA MET A 393 -9.03 -0.91 29.50
C MET A 393 -9.10 -1.56 28.11
N THR A 394 -9.60 -2.80 28.04
CA THR A 394 -9.88 -3.48 26.77
C THR A 394 -11.26 -3.04 26.26
N LEU A 395 -11.32 -2.54 25.02
CA LEU A 395 -12.55 -2.13 24.35
C LEU A 395 -12.69 -2.79 22.98
N TYR A 396 -13.93 -3.10 22.65
CA TYR A 396 -14.37 -3.63 21.36
C TYR A 396 -15.25 -2.58 20.67
N PRO A 397 -15.22 -2.44 19.33
CA PRO A 397 -16.13 -1.53 18.65
C PRO A 397 -17.58 -2.06 18.54
N GLN A 398 -17.78 -3.35 18.80
CA GLN A 398 -19.07 -4.02 18.75
C GLN A 398 -19.92 -3.68 19.99
N VAL A 399 -21.22 -3.51 19.80
CA VAL A 399 -22.20 -3.26 20.86
C VAL A 399 -23.06 -4.51 21.03
N PRO A 400 -23.11 -5.13 22.22
CA PRO A 400 -24.01 -6.24 22.49
C PRO A 400 -25.47 -5.82 22.25
N ASN A 401 -26.17 -6.55 21.39
CA ASN A 401 -27.59 -6.32 21.12
C ASN A 401 -28.48 -7.35 21.86
N GLU A 402 -27.89 -8.37 22.50
CA GLU A 402 -28.59 -9.30 23.38
C GLU A 402 -29.31 -8.52 24.51
N ASN A 403 -30.64 -8.65 24.57
CA ASN A 403 -31.53 -8.04 25.57
C ASN A 403 -31.73 -6.51 25.47
N GLU A 404 -31.39 -5.87 24.35
CA GLU A 404 -31.66 -4.44 24.10
C GLU A 404 -31.21 -3.55 25.27
N THR A 405 -29.94 -3.64 25.65
CA THR A 405 -29.38 -2.79 26.71
C THR A 405 -29.56 -1.29 26.40
N GLU A 406 -29.56 -0.43 27.42
CA GLU A 406 -29.66 1.03 27.23
C GLU A 406 -28.61 1.54 26.23
N ILE A 407 -27.42 0.91 26.22
CA ILE A 407 -26.33 1.24 25.30
C ILE A 407 -26.64 0.89 23.85
N TYR A 408 -27.29 -0.24 23.61
CA TYR A 408 -27.76 -0.63 22.28
C TYR A 408 -28.88 0.29 21.80
N ILE A 409 -29.91 0.51 22.64
CA ILE A 409 -31.06 1.37 22.31
C ILE A 409 -30.59 2.78 21.98
N THR A 410 -29.68 3.34 22.79
CA THR A 410 -29.13 4.68 22.54
C THR A 410 -28.38 4.74 21.20
N ALA A 411 -27.60 3.72 20.85
CA ALA A 411 -26.92 3.68 19.55
C ALA A 411 -27.92 3.64 18.37
N GLU A 412 -28.98 2.85 18.50
CA GLU A 412 -30.03 2.73 17.49
C GLU A 412 -30.81 4.05 17.32
N GLU A 413 -31.26 4.66 18.42
CA GLU A 413 -32.00 5.93 18.41
C GLU A 413 -31.19 7.10 17.82
N LEU A 414 -29.87 7.09 18.05
CA LEU A 414 -28.95 8.08 17.48
C LEU A 414 -28.54 7.76 16.02
N GLY A 415 -28.97 6.62 15.46
CA GLY A 415 -28.63 6.21 14.09
C GLY A 415 -27.15 5.90 13.91
N LEU A 416 -26.48 5.40 14.96
CA LEU A 416 -25.04 5.11 14.98
C LEU A 416 -24.70 3.69 14.56
N LEU A 417 -25.68 2.85 14.23
CA LEU A 417 -25.43 1.45 13.87
C LEU A 417 -25.44 1.27 12.35
N TYR A 418 -24.55 0.42 11.85
CA TYR A 418 -24.61 -0.02 10.45
C TYR A 418 -25.96 -0.69 10.18
N THR A 419 -26.47 -0.48 8.96
CA THR A 419 -27.73 -1.08 8.52
C THR A 419 -27.52 -2.03 7.36
N SER A 420 -28.42 -3.01 7.23
CA SER A 420 -28.51 -3.91 6.11
C SER A 420 -29.88 -3.80 5.46
N ASN A 421 -29.94 -4.07 4.17
CA ASN A 421 -31.18 -4.06 3.42
C ASN A 421 -31.48 -5.49 2.97
N ASP A 422 -32.68 -5.97 3.31
CA ASP A 422 -33.33 -7.05 2.56
C ASP A 422 -34.30 -6.40 1.56
N SER A 423 -34.74 -7.15 0.57
CA SER A 423 -35.61 -6.85 -0.57
C SER A 423 -36.77 -5.87 -0.32
N GLN A 424 -37.18 -5.61 0.93
CA GLN A 424 -38.19 -4.60 1.29
C GLN A 424 -37.93 -3.84 2.61
N THR A 425 -36.87 -4.14 3.37
CA THR A 425 -36.70 -3.62 4.74
C THR A 425 -35.25 -3.30 5.06
N THR A 426 -35.02 -2.12 5.62
CA THR A 426 -33.76 -1.75 6.28
C THR A 426 -33.83 -2.16 7.75
N PHE A 427 -32.79 -2.83 8.23
CA PHE A 427 -32.66 -3.28 9.61
C PHE A 427 -31.22 -3.05 10.10
N VAL A 428 -31.01 -3.03 11.42
CA VAL A 428 -29.67 -2.94 12.01
C VAL A 428 -28.86 -4.17 11.63
N HIS A 429 -27.63 -3.96 11.17
CA HIS A 429 -26.73 -5.06 10.84
C HIS A 429 -26.24 -5.75 12.12
N SER A 430 -26.63 -7.00 12.30
CA SER A 430 -26.16 -7.87 13.38
C SER A 430 -25.06 -8.81 12.89
N GLY A 431 -24.06 -9.05 13.75
CA GLY A 431 -23.00 -10.04 13.55
C GLY A 431 -22.73 -10.84 14.82
N VAL A 432 -21.62 -11.59 14.83
CA VAL A 432 -21.19 -12.39 15.99
C VAL A 432 -19.77 -12.02 16.38
N HIS A 433 -19.52 -11.73 17.66
CA HIS A 433 -18.16 -11.53 18.17
C HIS A 433 -17.98 -12.25 19.52
N LEU A 434 -16.95 -13.09 19.64
CA LEU A 434 -16.72 -13.95 20.82
C LEU A 434 -17.95 -14.79 21.19
N GLY A 435 -18.67 -15.28 20.18
CA GLY A 435 -19.91 -16.05 20.36
C GLY A 435 -21.10 -15.25 20.90
N LYS A 436 -21.05 -13.92 20.89
CA LYS A 436 -22.14 -13.01 21.28
C LYS A 436 -22.76 -12.32 20.07
N GLU A 437 -24.08 -12.14 20.10
CA GLU A 437 -24.76 -11.31 19.10
C GLU A 437 -24.44 -9.83 19.36
N VAL A 438 -24.06 -9.13 18.29
CA VAL A 438 -23.59 -7.75 18.36
C VAL A 438 -24.05 -6.93 17.17
N ALA A 439 -24.15 -5.61 17.37
CA ALA A 439 -24.24 -4.62 16.31
C ALA A 439 -22.94 -3.82 16.21
N PHE A 440 -22.76 -3.10 15.11
CA PHE A 440 -21.53 -2.37 14.82
C PHE A 440 -21.75 -0.87 14.75
N LEU A 441 -20.94 -0.12 15.48
CA LEU A 441 -20.98 1.34 15.46
C LEU A 441 -20.40 1.89 14.15
N ASP A 442 -20.99 2.98 13.67
CA ASP A 442 -20.51 3.77 12.56
C ASP A 442 -19.75 5.00 13.06
N TYR A 443 -18.42 4.88 13.08
CA TYR A 443 -17.52 5.98 13.43
C TYR A 443 -17.31 7.01 12.32
N ALA A 444 -17.84 6.78 11.10
CA ALA A 444 -17.71 7.74 10.01
C ALA A 444 -18.81 8.82 10.03
N GLY A 445 -19.86 8.62 10.82
CA GLY A 445 -21.01 9.49 10.94
C GLY A 445 -20.80 10.76 11.79
N ASP A 446 -21.89 11.24 12.40
CA ASP A 446 -21.88 12.45 13.23
C ASP A 446 -21.04 12.24 14.51
N THR A 447 -19.97 13.03 14.64
CA THR A 447 -19.05 12.96 15.78
C THR A 447 -19.71 13.33 17.10
N GLY A 448 -20.73 14.18 17.11
CA GLY A 448 -21.44 14.56 18.33
C GLY A 448 -22.31 13.44 18.90
N TYR A 449 -22.95 12.66 18.03
CA TYR A 449 -23.76 11.52 18.46
C TYR A 449 -22.90 10.38 18.98
N ILE A 450 -21.77 10.06 18.33
CA ILE A 450 -20.87 9.02 18.82
C ILE A 450 -20.27 9.39 20.18
N ASP A 451 -19.94 10.67 20.40
CA ASP A 451 -19.42 11.15 21.69
C ASP A 451 -20.51 11.04 22.78
N THR A 452 -21.77 11.39 22.48
CA THR A 452 -22.92 11.24 23.39
C THR A 452 -23.15 9.76 23.78
N TRP A 453 -23.14 8.87 22.80
CA TRP A 453 -23.27 7.44 23.03
C TRP A 453 -22.13 6.91 23.91
N PHE A 454 -20.90 7.36 23.66
CA PHE A 454 -19.74 6.94 24.42
C PHE A 454 -19.79 7.39 25.87
N GLU A 455 -20.19 8.64 26.15
CA GLU A 455 -20.44 9.10 27.53
C GLU A 455 -21.50 8.27 28.25
N THR A 456 -22.56 7.88 27.54
CA THR A 456 -23.63 7.02 28.07
C THR A 456 -23.07 5.64 28.43
N MET A 457 -22.24 5.07 27.57
CA MET A 457 -21.56 3.81 27.79
C MET A 457 -20.63 3.86 29.01
N LEU A 458 -19.81 4.90 29.15
CA LEU A 458 -18.93 5.06 30.32
C LEU A 458 -19.73 5.16 31.63
N ASN A 459 -20.86 5.88 31.62
CA ASN A 459 -21.73 5.99 32.79
C ASN A 459 -22.39 4.65 33.16
N TRP A 460 -22.92 3.93 32.18
CA TRP A 460 -23.55 2.62 32.37
C TRP A 460 -22.59 1.57 32.95
N LEU A 461 -21.34 1.59 32.48
CA LEU A 461 -20.28 0.70 32.93
C LEU A 461 -19.57 1.19 34.22
N ASN A 462 -20.01 2.31 34.80
CA ASN A 462 -19.39 2.94 35.97
C ASN A 462 -17.88 3.23 35.80
N LEU A 463 -17.47 3.60 34.58
CA LEU A 463 -16.07 3.84 34.22
C LEU A 463 -15.65 5.30 34.33
N THR A 464 -16.58 6.24 34.54
CA THR A 464 -16.28 7.69 34.57
C THR A 464 -15.38 8.13 35.72
N GLN A 465 -15.31 7.33 36.80
CA GLN A 465 -14.44 7.60 37.96
C GLN A 465 -13.20 6.70 37.98
N LEU A 466 -13.04 5.84 36.99
CA LEU A 466 -11.94 4.89 36.95
C LEU A 466 -10.68 5.57 36.40
N ASP A 467 -9.57 5.42 37.13
CA ASP A 467 -8.25 5.88 36.66
C ASP A 467 -7.74 4.89 35.61
N ILE A 468 -7.91 5.24 34.34
CA ILE A 468 -7.52 4.44 33.17
C ILE A 468 -6.22 5.03 32.62
N ASP A 469 -5.15 4.24 32.57
CA ASP A 469 -3.86 4.68 32.03
C ASP A 469 -3.79 4.60 30.49
N GLY A 470 -4.64 3.78 29.87
CA GLY A 470 -4.73 3.63 28.42
C GLY A 470 -5.82 2.65 27.97
N PHE A 471 -6.03 2.57 26.67
CA PHE A 471 -7.00 1.66 26.06
C PHE A 471 -6.32 0.65 25.13
N SER A 472 -6.79 -0.60 25.15
CA SER A 472 -6.50 -1.61 24.15
C SER A 472 -7.75 -1.85 23.30
N LEU A 473 -7.75 -1.31 22.09
CA LEU A 473 -8.81 -1.44 21.10
C LEU A 473 -8.57 -2.72 20.33
N ARG A 474 -9.40 -3.73 20.60
CA ARG A 474 -9.22 -5.08 20.06
C ARG A 474 -10.27 -5.38 19.01
N ASP A 475 -9.87 -6.21 18.04
CA ASP A 475 -10.73 -6.67 16.97
C ASP A 475 -11.45 -5.50 16.25
N ASN A 476 -10.77 -4.35 16.17
CA ASN A 476 -11.31 -3.10 15.66
C ASN A 476 -11.16 -2.91 14.14
N TRP A 477 -10.88 -4.01 13.44
CA TRP A 477 -11.12 -4.19 12.00
C TRP A 477 -12.57 -4.62 11.69
N PRO A 478 -13.51 -4.01 12.39
CA PRO A 478 -14.63 -4.63 13.10
C PRO A 478 -14.89 -6.12 12.81
N ASP A 479 -14.34 -7.00 13.66
CA ASP A 479 -14.47 -8.46 13.51
C ASP A 479 -15.94 -8.93 13.61
N ASP A 480 -16.34 -9.74 12.64
CA ASP A 480 -17.61 -10.50 12.63
C ASP A 480 -17.29 -11.97 12.34
N GLU A 481 -17.39 -12.83 13.34
CA GLU A 481 -17.07 -14.26 13.21
C GLU A 481 -17.99 -15.00 12.23
N ALA A 482 -19.17 -14.46 11.94
CA ALA A 482 -20.20 -15.10 11.13
C ALA A 482 -20.14 -14.73 9.64
N PHE A 483 -19.61 -13.55 9.29
CA PHE A 483 -19.62 -13.08 7.91
C PHE A 483 -18.53 -13.73 7.05
N GLU A 484 -18.96 -14.28 5.91
CA GLU A 484 -18.08 -14.81 4.87
C GLU A 484 -18.39 -14.12 3.54
N MET A 485 -17.35 -13.62 2.86
CA MET A 485 -17.52 -12.94 1.59
C MET A 485 -17.83 -13.95 0.48
N GLU A 486 -18.93 -13.71 -0.22
CA GLU A 486 -19.30 -14.43 -1.44
C GLU A 486 -19.05 -13.61 -2.70
N TRP A 487 -19.21 -14.23 -3.87
CA TRP A 487 -19.07 -13.52 -5.14
C TRP A 487 -20.11 -12.39 -5.24
N ALA A 488 -19.65 -11.20 -5.65
CA ALA A 488 -20.51 -10.03 -5.84
C ALA A 488 -20.30 -9.45 -7.24
N GLU A 489 -21.33 -9.48 -8.09
CA GLU A 489 -21.28 -8.96 -9.46
C GLU A 489 -20.97 -7.45 -9.52
N GLN A 490 -21.29 -6.72 -8.44
CA GLN A 490 -21.02 -5.29 -8.30
C GLN A 490 -19.53 -4.97 -8.11
N LEU A 491 -18.70 -5.98 -7.78
CA LEU A 491 -17.26 -5.85 -7.56
C LEU A 491 -16.51 -6.58 -8.69
N PRO A 492 -16.20 -5.90 -9.80
CA PRO A 492 -15.75 -6.54 -11.04
C PRO A 492 -14.37 -7.20 -10.93
N TYR A 493 -13.53 -6.78 -9.99
CA TYR A 493 -12.19 -7.33 -9.73
C TYR A 493 -12.12 -8.11 -8.41
N LEU A 494 -13.21 -8.72 -8.00
CA LEU A 494 -13.24 -9.58 -6.82
C LEU A 494 -12.55 -10.92 -7.13
N ASN A 495 -11.57 -11.32 -6.33
CA ASN A 495 -10.90 -12.62 -6.46
C ASN A 495 -10.86 -13.34 -5.11
N GLY A 496 -10.41 -14.60 -5.08
CA GLY A 496 -10.38 -15.40 -3.85
C GLY A 496 -9.55 -14.78 -2.72
N THR A 497 -8.49 -14.03 -3.04
CA THR A 497 -7.69 -13.30 -2.04
C THR A 497 -8.50 -12.15 -1.45
N PHE A 498 -9.16 -11.33 -2.28
CA PHE A 498 -10.07 -10.30 -1.78
C PHE A 498 -11.20 -10.90 -0.94
N MET A 499 -11.84 -11.97 -1.38
CA MET A 499 -12.92 -12.63 -0.62
C MET A 499 -12.42 -13.06 0.76
N SER A 500 -11.28 -13.76 0.83
CA SER A 500 -10.69 -14.17 2.12
C SER A 500 -10.34 -12.97 3.01
N HIS A 501 -9.93 -11.85 2.42
CA HIS A 501 -9.61 -10.63 3.17
C HIS A 501 -10.87 -9.87 3.61
N MET A 502 -11.95 -9.93 2.83
CA MET A 502 -13.23 -9.28 3.12
C MET A 502 -14.19 -10.14 3.96
N SER A 503 -13.82 -11.38 4.28
CA SER A 503 -14.48 -12.19 5.31
C SER A 503 -14.07 -11.77 6.73
N HIS A 504 -14.84 -12.22 7.71
CA HIS A 504 -14.61 -11.99 9.13
C HIS A 504 -14.61 -10.51 9.55
N THR A 505 -15.57 -9.77 9.01
CA THR A 505 -15.80 -8.35 9.24
C THR A 505 -17.25 -8.02 8.88
N ILE A 506 -17.72 -6.82 9.22
CA ILE A 506 -18.99 -6.26 8.73
C ILE A 506 -19.16 -6.51 7.22
N ALA A 507 -20.37 -6.94 6.83
CA ALA A 507 -20.70 -7.21 5.43
C ALA A 507 -20.37 -6.00 4.52
N TRP A 508 -19.77 -6.27 3.36
CA TRP A 508 -19.28 -5.23 2.45
C TRP A 508 -20.35 -4.20 2.06
N ASN A 509 -21.60 -4.64 1.88
CA ASN A 509 -22.74 -3.83 1.49
C ASN A 509 -23.55 -3.26 2.67
N ALA A 510 -23.14 -3.49 3.92
CA ALA A 510 -23.75 -2.82 5.06
C ALA A 510 -23.60 -1.32 4.90
N THR A 511 -24.68 -0.57 5.15
CA THR A 511 -24.77 0.86 4.86
C THR A 511 -24.50 1.66 6.13
N SER A 512 -23.57 2.61 6.03
CA SER A 512 -23.24 3.56 7.08
C SER A 512 -24.28 4.69 7.18
N SER A 513 -24.22 5.50 8.23
CA SER A 513 -25.05 6.71 8.40
C SER A 513 -24.88 7.70 7.25
N LEU A 514 -23.72 7.70 6.58
CA LEU A 514 -23.42 8.50 5.39
C LEU A 514 -24.01 7.92 4.09
N GLN A 515 -24.82 6.86 4.16
CA GLN A 515 -25.39 6.15 3.00
C GLN A 515 -24.33 5.53 2.08
N GLN A 516 -23.17 5.16 2.65
CA GLN A 516 -22.07 4.53 1.93
C GLN A 516 -21.93 3.07 2.37
N PRO A 517 -21.62 2.14 1.44
CA PRO A 517 -21.35 0.76 1.80
C PRO A 517 -20.04 0.64 2.59
N HIS A 518 -20.02 -0.24 3.59
CA HIS A 518 -18.94 -0.37 4.58
C HIS A 518 -17.58 -0.60 3.94
N PHE A 519 -17.50 -1.37 2.85
CA PHE A 519 -16.22 -1.65 2.20
C PHE A 519 -15.48 -0.38 1.77
N ARG A 520 -16.17 0.75 1.52
CA ARG A 520 -15.51 2.02 1.15
C ARG A 520 -14.83 2.72 2.33
N LEU A 521 -15.23 2.40 3.56
CA LEU A 521 -14.80 3.05 4.79
C LEU A 521 -13.95 2.13 5.69
N HIS A 522 -13.98 0.84 5.39
CA HIS A 522 -13.51 -0.24 6.25
C HIS A 522 -12.08 -0.06 6.80
N ASN A 523 -11.09 0.27 5.97
CA ASN A 523 -9.70 0.43 6.43
C ASN A 523 -9.52 1.63 7.39
N ASN A 524 -10.47 2.55 7.42
CA ASN A 524 -10.48 3.71 8.31
C ASN A 524 -11.34 3.52 9.56
N TYR A 525 -12.02 2.38 9.72
CA TYR A 525 -12.94 2.14 10.82
C TYR A 525 -12.28 2.33 12.20
N ALA A 526 -11.12 1.69 12.42
CA ALA A 526 -10.36 1.85 13.67
C ALA A 526 -9.86 3.27 13.90
N ASN A 527 -9.56 4.02 12.84
CA ASN A 527 -9.17 5.43 12.99
C ASN A 527 -10.32 6.22 13.61
N GLY A 528 -11.56 6.01 13.15
CA GLY A 528 -12.75 6.65 13.71
C GLY A 528 -12.94 6.35 15.20
N GLN A 529 -12.73 5.10 15.62
CA GLN A 529 -12.79 4.72 17.03
C GLN A 529 -11.69 5.41 17.87
N VAL A 530 -10.46 5.46 17.35
CA VAL A 530 -9.33 6.14 18.01
C VAL A 530 -9.59 7.64 18.13
N GLU A 531 -10.10 8.29 17.08
CA GLU A 531 -10.43 9.72 17.13
C GLU A 531 -11.53 10.02 18.14
N MET A 532 -12.55 9.16 18.24
CA MET A 532 -13.58 9.29 19.28
C MET A 532 -12.97 9.26 20.68
N LEU A 533 -12.07 8.30 20.95
CA LEU A 533 -11.43 8.22 22.26
C LEU A 533 -10.52 9.41 22.53
N ARG A 534 -9.76 9.90 21.54
CA ARG A 534 -8.90 11.08 21.72
C ARG A 534 -9.67 12.33 22.11
N ARG A 535 -10.85 12.56 21.52
CA ARG A 535 -11.69 13.71 21.87
C ARG A 535 -12.13 13.69 23.33
N ASN A 536 -12.26 12.48 23.90
CA ASN A 536 -12.68 12.27 25.28
C ASN A 536 -11.48 12.10 26.25
N PHE A 537 -10.30 11.72 25.74
CA PHE A 537 -9.11 11.35 26.51
C PHE A 537 -7.79 11.77 25.82
N GLU A 538 -7.49 13.07 25.79
CA GLU A 538 -6.35 13.61 25.02
C GLU A 538 -4.97 13.05 25.42
N GLU A 539 -4.75 12.72 26.70
CA GLU A 539 -3.42 12.34 27.23
C GLU A 539 -3.19 10.82 27.33
N LEU A 540 -4.17 9.99 26.97
CA LEU A 540 -4.07 8.54 27.14
C LEU A 540 -3.38 7.86 25.96
N ALA A 541 -2.79 6.70 26.24
CA ALA A 541 -2.21 5.84 25.22
C ALA A 541 -3.25 4.88 24.64
N PHE A 542 -3.22 4.71 23.31
CA PHE A 542 -4.13 3.81 22.61
C PHE A 542 -3.36 2.69 21.91
N LEU A 543 -3.65 1.43 22.27
CA LEU A 543 -3.22 0.27 21.51
C LEU A 543 -4.34 -0.08 20.54
N THR A 544 -4.05 -0.23 19.25
CA THR A 544 -5.07 -0.39 18.21
C THR A 544 -4.62 -1.37 17.15
N THR A 545 -5.53 -2.22 16.67
CA THR A 545 -5.13 -3.32 15.80
C THR A 545 -5.00 -2.91 14.33
N SER A 546 -5.86 -2.03 13.85
CA SER A 546 -5.98 -1.73 12.42
C SER A 546 -5.75 -0.27 12.02
N SER A 547 -5.40 0.61 12.96
CA SER A 547 -5.03 2.01 12.67
C SER A 547 -3.55 2.14 12.29
N TYR A 548 -3.25 2.80 11.17
CA TYR A 548 -1.88 3.07 10.71
C TYR A 548 -1.71 4.47 10.11
N THR A 549 -2.73 5.32 10.15
CA THR A 549 -2.71 6.59 9.43
C THR A 549 -1.86 7.63 10.16
N THR A 550 -1.29 8.56 9.39
CA THR A 550 -0.57 9.76 9.87
C THR A 550 -1.43 10.69 10.72
N THR A 551 -2.73 10.40 10.87
CA THR A 551 -3.68 11.17 11.64
C THR A 551 -3.79 10.67 13.07
N THR A 552 -3.37 9.43 13.36
CA THR A 552 -3.55 8.82 14.67
C THR A 552 -2.32 8.92 15.58
N ASN A 553 -1.88 10.15 15.86
CA ASN A 553 -0.79 10.43 16.83
C ASN A 553 -1.08 9.80 18.20
N GLY A 554 -0.10 9.12 18.81
CA GLY A 554 -0.27 8.47 20.11
C GLY A 554 -1.12 7.18 20.10
N ALA A 555 -1.50 6.67 18.93
CA ALA A 555 -1.99 5.31 18.78
C ALA A 555 -0.87 4.38 18.30
N TYR A 556 -0.81 3.20 18.89
CA TYR A 556 0.26 2.22 18.72
C TYR A 556 -0.32 0.93 18.17
N ALA A 557 0.29 0.43 17.09
CA ALA A 557 -0.19 -0.79 16.45
C ALA A 557 -0.09 -1.99 17.40
N GLN A 558 -1.14 -2.79 17.47
CA GLN A 558 -1.20 -4.03 18.25
C GLN A 558 -1.45 -5.22 17.33
N VAL A 559 -0.50 -6.15 17.29
CA VAL A 559 -0.62 -7.39 16.54
C VAL A 559 -1.51 -8.37 17.32
N GLN A 560 -2.35 -9.11 16.60
CA GLN A 560 -3.32 -10.06 17.14
C GLN A 560 -3.43 -11.27 16.20
N ASN A 561 -4.20 -12.28 16.59
CA ASN A 561 -4.45 -13.50 15.80
C ASN A 561 -3.19 -14.22 15.29
N MET A 562 -2.15 -14.31 16.13
CA MET A 562 -0.91 -15.00 15.79
C MET A 562 -0.74 -16.31 16.54
N ASN A 563 -0.73 -17.42 15.81
CA ASN A 563 -0.38 -18.73 16.38
C ASN A 563 1.10 -18.78 16.80
N THR A 564 1.39 -19.53 17.86
CA THR A 564 2.75 -19.78 18.34
C THR A 564 3.54 -20.64 17.34
N SER A 565 4.27 -20.01 16.42
CA SER A 565 5.11 -20.71 15.43
C SER A 565 6.36 -19.92 15.04
N TRP A 566 7.39 -20.61 14.57
CA TRP A 566 8.60 -19.97 14.03
C TRP A 566 8.31 -19.07 12.83
N THR A 567 7.35 -19.46 12.00
CA THR A 567 6.90 -18.67 10.86
C THR A 567 6.30 -17.34 11.32
N ASN A 568 5.47 -17.36 12.37
CA ASN A 568 4.88 -16.15 12.92
C ASN A 568 5.90 -15.28 13.66
N LEU A 569 6.88 -15.86 14.37
CA LEU A 569 7.99 -15.09 14.91
C LEU A 569 8.75 -14.33 13.80
N ARG A 570 9.04 -15.00 12.67
CA ARG A 570 9.68 -14.34 11.52
C ARG A 570 8.80 -13.24 10.92
N ARG A 571 7.49 -13.48 10.78
CA ARG A 571 6.52 -12.49 10.30
C ARG A 571 6.52 -11.25 11.18
N VAL A 572 6.44 -11.42 12.50
CA VAL A 572 6.48 -10.32 13.47
C VAL A 572 7.73 -9.49 13.34
N ILE A 573 8.91 -10.11 13.24
CA ILE A 573 10.17 -9.36 13.08
C ILE A 573 10.13 -8.49 11.82
N LYS A 574 9.62 -9.03 10.70
CA LYS A 574 9.41 -8.24 9.49
C LYS A 574 8.44 -7.08 9.73
N THR A 575 7.29 -7.34 10.35
CA THR A 575 6.29 -6.31 10.68
C THR A 575 6.85 -5.21 11.58
N SER A 576 7.65 -5.55 12.61
CA SER A 576 8.31 -4.53 13.45
C SER A 576 9.25 -3.64 12.64
N LEU A 577 10.02 -4.23 11.73
CA LEU A 577 10.95 -3.49 10.89
C LEU A 577 10.22 -2.61 9.87
N THR A 578 9.11 -3.09 9.28
CA THR A 578 8.32 -2.28 8.34
C THR A 578 7.60 -1.13 9.05
N HIS A 579 7.03 -1.37 10.23
CA HIS A 579 6.50 -0.28 11.06
C HIS A 579 7.57 0.74 11.41
N SER A 580 8.80 0.30 11.72
CA SER A 580 9.92 1.21 12.00
C SER A 580 10.36 2.06 10.78
N LEU A 581 10.02 1.65 9.55
CA LEU A 581 10.38 2.38 8.33
C LEU A 581 9.25 3.29 7.83
N PHE A 582 8.00 2.92 8.09
CA PHE A 582 6.83 3.50 7.41
C PHE A 582 5.78 4.08 8.37
N SER A 583 5.91 3.86 9.67
CA SER A 583 4.90 4.19 10.68
C SER A 583 5.56 4.41 12.05
N ASN A 584 4.74 4.36 13.10
CA ASN A 584 5.16 4.32 14.49
C ASN A 584 6.01 3.07 14.75
N PRO A 585 7.28 3.20 15.20
CA PRO A 585 8.13 2.05 15.50
C PRO A 585 7.67 1.27 16.75
N PHE A 586 6.85 1.87 17.61
CA PHE A 586 6.33 1.25 18.82
C PHE A 586 5.11 0.38 18.49
N ILE A 587 5.38 -0.89 18.23
CA ILE A 587 4.38 -1.93 17.96
C ILE A 587 4.29 -2.91 19.13
N PHE A 588 3.05 -3.27 19.48
CA PHE A 588 2.72 -4.22 20.53
C PHE A 588 2.51 -5.60 19.91
N ILE A 589 3.31 -6.56 20.37
CA ILE A 589 3.38 -7.89 19.79
C ILE A 589 3.00 -8.89 20.87
N PRO A 590 2.11 -9.85 20.59
CA PRO A 590 1.76 -10.89 21.53
C PRO A 590 2.92 -11.89 21.59
N VAL A 591 3.77 -11.73 22.60
CA VAL A 591 4.91 -12.61 22.84
C VAL A 591 4.38 -14.03 23.04
N CYS A 592 4.96 -14.98 22.31
CA CYS A 592 4.51 -16.38 22.27
C CYS A 592 3.18 -16.61 21.53
N GLY A 593 2.67 -15.63 20.79
CA GLY A 593 1.41 -15.73 20.06
C GLY A 593 0.18 -15.35 20.91
N SER A 594 -0.98 -15.24 20.27
CA SER A 594 -2.22 -14.71 20.86
C SER A 594 -3.44 -15.64 20.71
N THR A 595 -3.25 -16.85 20.18
CA THR A 595 -4.34 -17.79 19.91
C THR A 595 -4.24 -19.05 20.78
N SER A 596 -5.35 -19.79 20.86
CA SER A 596 -5.48 -21.06 21.59
C SER A 596 -4.69 -22.18 20.91
N GLY A 597 -3.37 -22.15 21.04
CA GLY A 597 -2.47 -23.14 20.44
C GLY A 597 -1.18 -23.39 21.22
N TYR A 598 -1.03 -22.78 22.40
CA TYR A 598 0.17 -22.95 23.20
C TYR A 598 0.29 -24.37 23.76
N LYS A 599 1.41 -25.04 23.48
CA LYS A 599 1.76 -26.37 23.98
C LYS A 599 3.14 -26.28 24.63
N PRO A 600 3.22 -26.14 25.97
CA PRO A 600 4.48 -25.93 26.69
C PRO A 600 5.58 -26.89 26.26
N GLU A 601 5.25 -28.19 26.20
CA GLU A 601 6.15 -29.30 25.84
C GLU A 601 7.00 -29.06 24.59
N ASN A 602 6.48 -28.30 23.62
CA ASN A 602 7.15 -28.08 22.33
C ASN A 602 7.41 -26.59 22.03
N GLN A 603 6.88 -25.67 22.82
CA GLN A 603 6.88 -24.23 22.50
C GLN A 603 7.56 -23.35 23.53
N ASP A 604 7.99 -23.87 24.68
CA ASP A 604 8.74 -23.09 25.69
C ASP A 604 10.01 -22.45 25.09
N ILE A 605 10.74 -23.18 24.24
CA ILE A 605 11.93 -22.67 23.54
C ILE A 605 11.54 -21.54 22.60
N LEU A 606 10.49 -21.71 21.80
CA LEU A 606 10.03 -20.68 20.86
C LEU A 606 9.58 -19.44 21.61
N CYS A 607 8.82 -19.61 22.70
CA CYS A 607 8.34 -18.53 23.54
C CYS A 607 9.51 -17.73 24.16
N SER A 608 10.50 -18.43 24.71
CA SER A 608 11.73 -17.81 25.23
C SER A 608 12.48 -17.03 24.16
N ARG A 609 12.61 -17.59 22.95
CA ARG A 609 13.28 -16.92 21.82
C ARG A 609 12.51 -15.71 21.34
N TRP A 610 11.19 -15.80 21.32
CA TRP A 610 10.30 -14.69 20.98
C TRP A 610 10.48 -13.56 21.99
N TYR A 611 10.40 -13.85 23.29
CA TYR A 611 10.61 -12.86 24.35
C TYR A 611 11.96 -12.14 24.22
N ILE A 612 13.06 -12.90 24.08
CA ILE A 612 14.42 -12.33 23.92
C ILE A 612 14.49 -11.45 22.66
N SER A 613 13.88 -11.87 21.55
CA SER A 613 13.90 -11.08 20.32
C SER A 613 13.19 -9.74 20.47
N GLN A 614 12.04 -9.71 21.15
CA GLN A 614 11.26 -8.47 21.32
C GLN A 614 11.94 -7.51 22.30
N TYR A 615 12.53 -8.06 23.37
CA TYR A 615 13.34 -7.26 24.29
C TYR A 615 14.47 -6.55 23.56
N ALA A 616 15.17 -7.24 22.64
CA ALA A 616 16.24 -6.65 21.84
C ALA A 616 15.77 -5.58 20.84
N VAL A 617 14.61 -5.80 20.19
CA VAL A 617 14.04 -4.86 19.20
C VAL A 617 13.67 -3.52 19.85
N GLN A 618 13.09 -3.54 21.06
CA GLN A 618 12.68 -2.32 21.75
C GLN A 618 13.85 -1.59 22.45
N HIS A 619 14.94 -2.28 22.79
CA HIS A 619 16.07 -1.71 23.55
C HIS A 619 17.28 -1.31 22.69
N GLN A 620 17.30 -1.55 21.38
CA GLN A 620 18.42 -1.14 20.54
C GLN A 620 18.56 0.40 20.43
N ASP A 621 17.46 1.16 20.52
CA ASP A 621 17.49 2.62 20.39
C ASP A 621 17.86 3.36 21.69
N THR A 622 17.81 2.68 22.84
CA THR A 622 18.19 3.28 24.14
C THR A 622 19.68 3.11 24.47
N SER A 623 20.45 2.39 23.64
CA SER A 623 21.80 1.93 23.98
C SER A 623 22.97 2.77 23.42
N LEU A 624 22.73 4.00 22.98
CA LEU A 624 23.80 5.03 22.90
C LEU A 624 24.13 5.62 24.29
N LYS A 625 24.23 4.76 25.32
CA LYS A 625 25.10 4.86 26.50
C LYS A 625 24.77 3.75 27.51
N THR A 626 25.70 2.81 27.65
CA THR A 626 26.01 2.05 28.88
C THR A 626 24.91 1.15 29.47
N LYS A 627 25.01 -0.17 29.24
CA LYS A 627 25.53 -1.17 30.19
C LYS A 627 25.29 -2.59 29.66
N THR A 628 26.36 -3.37 29.60
CA THR A 628 26.36 -4.83 29.61
C THR A 628 25.59 -5.32 30.84
N PHE A 629 24.84 -6.44 30.79
CA PHE A 629 24.85 -7.49 31.84
C PHE A 629 23.97 -8.70 31.48
N SER A 630 24.28 -9.80 32.16
CA SER A 630 23.97 -11.20 31.91
C SER A 630 22.56 -11.64 32.30
N VAL A 631 21.95 -12.50 31.49
CA VAL A 631 20.73 -13.25 31.85
C VAL A 631 21.12 -14.52 32.62
N HIS A 632 20.68 -14.61 33.88
CA HIS A 632 20.59 -15.88 34.60
C HIS A 632 19.23 -16.51 34.26
N VAL A 633 19.28 -17.70 33.64
CA VAL A 633 18.11 -18.54 33.38
C VAL A 633 17.90 -19.40 34.61
N GLY A 634 16.85 -19.11 35.38
CA GLY A 634 16.31 -20.01 36.40
C GLY A 634 15.29 -20.93 35.76
N THR A 635 15.47 -22.23 35.96
CA THR A 635 14.67 -23.36 35.47
C THR A 635 13.28 -23.44 36.02
#